data_AF-A0A960T9D1-F1
#
_entry.id   AF-A0A960T9D1-F1
#
_cell.length_a   1.000
_cell.length_b   1.000
_cell.length_c   1.000
_cell.angle_alpha   90.00
_cell.angle_beta   90.00
_cell.angle_gamma   90.00
#
_symmetry.space_group_name_H-M   'P 1'
#
loop_
_entity.id
_entity.type
_entity.pdbx_description
1 polymer ?
#
loop_
_entity_poly.entity_id
_entity_poly.type
_entity_poly.pdbx_seq_one_letter_code
_entity_poly.pdbx_strand_id
1 'polypeptide(L)'
;MMNLGAFLKAHRERLNQRFRIRWLEKRSISGDDFLREYKHLAEAFIGALTSLQNDAATGRSIQTPEVGPENQISDSKIETTLFELYDLVLDLQGHRLWNEDASLRDIPGLIFASFPRLSANHCDEFLSRAINVGFNLKKSSIEVQRWWTLLKRFAPMDSQYSREKASRERFFRLMGALGWLAGLSQFRLSALSVLDSMSEEEGRALFPSVKSPESLRRWLVEMQDNPWAGLADPSPIVLGGFRAFGYQFRNPPRILGADNSGGLLLRDSHQTYLVFADRFGAQIVGLGSDGQAGSTEENPGPLAELDGAALKECISAIKKADLPLPEKFHGSHSHLKTRFLVSEDSYFIWVIPR
;
A
#
# COMPACT_ATOMS: atom_id res chain seq x y z
N MET A 1 20.76 -11.98 26.65
CA MET A 1 19.76 -11.80 25.58
C MET A 1 18.78 -12.96 25.65
N MET A 2 17.48 -12.66 25.73
CA MET A 2 16.43 -13.66 25.85
C MET A 2 16.44 -14.66 24.67
N ASN A 3 16.51 -15.95 24.99
CA ASN A 3 16.38 -17.04 24.01
C ASN A 3 14.90 -17.41 23.83
N LEU A 4 14.43 -17.61 22.58
CA LEU A 4 13.03 -17.95 22.30
C LEU A 4 12.54 -19.19 23.06
N GLY A 5 13.38 -20.22 23.19
CA GLY A 5 13.05 -21.43 23.96
C GLY A 5 12.85 -21.15 25.44
N ALA A 6 13.62 -20.23 26.02
CA ALA A 6 13.44 -19.79 27.41
C ALA A 6 12.12 -19.02 27.59
N PHE A 7 11.81 -18.10 26.67
CA PHE A 7 10.53 -17.38 26.64
C PHE A 7 9.34 -18.34 26.54
N LEU A 8 9.35 -19.24 25.56
CA LEU A 8 8.28 -20.22 25.36
C LEU A 8 8.05 -21.11 26.58
N LYS A 9 9.13 -21.53 27.25
CA LYS A 9 9.05 -22.34 28.47
C LYS A 9 8.49 -21.54 29.65
N ALA A 10 8.97 -20.30 29.85
CA ALA A 10 8.56 -19.44 30.95
C ALA A 10 7.09 -19.02 30.85
N HIS A 11 6.55 -18.85 29.63
CA HIS A 11 5.20 -18.34 29.40
C HIS A 11 4.23 -19.37 28.79
N ARG A 12 4.56 -20.66 28.83
CA ARG A 12 3.80 -21.74 28.19
C ARG A 12 2.30 -21.69 28.50
N GLU A 13 1.93 -21.54 29.77
CA GLU A 13 0.52 -21.54 30.19
C GLU A 13 -0.25 -20.36 29.62
N ARG A 14 0.33 -19.15 29.70
CA ARG A 14 -0.25 -17.91 29.19
C ARG A 14 -0.44 -17.97 27.66
N LEU A 15 0.58 -18.45 26.93
CA LEU A 15 0.52 -18.60 25.48
C LEU A 15 -0.54 -19.64 25.05
N ASN A 16 -0.63 -20.77 25.76
CA ASN A 16 -1.66 -21.79 25.52
C ASN A 16 -3.07 -21.25 25.78
N GLN A 17 -3.27 -20.47 26.84
CA GLN A 17 -4.56 -19.85 27.13
C GLN A 17 -4.98 -18.90 26.00
N ARG A 18 -4.07 -18.03 25.55
CA ARG A 18 -4.31 -17.11 24.42
C ARG A 18 -4.67 -17.86 23.13
N PHE A 19 -3.90 -18.90 22.80
CA PHE A 19 -4.19 -19.74 21.63
C PHE A 19 -5.60 -20.33 21.71
N ARG A 20 -5.98 -20.92 22.85
CA ARG A 20 -7.31 -21.53 23.04
C ARG A 20 -8.43 -20.51 22.87
N ILE A 21 -8.29 -19.31 23.42
CA ILE A 21 -9.29 -18.24 23.29
C ILE A 21 -9.46 -17.88 21.81
N ARG A 22 -8.36 -17.55 21.11
CA ARG A 22 -8.43 -17.19 19.67
C ARG A 22 -8.91 -18.33 18.79
N TRP A 23 -8.51 -19.56 19.09
CA TRP A 23 -8.97 -20.75 18.39
C TRP A 23 -10.49 -20.95 18.53
N LEU A 24 -11.05 -20.73 19.73
CA LEU A 24 -12.49 -20.79 19.96
C LEU A 24 -13.25 -19.70 19.19
N GLU A 25 -12.68 -18.49 19.08
CA GLU A 25 -13.28 -17.36 18.35
C GLU A 25 -13.30 -17.58 16.82
N LYS A 26 -12.22 -18.11 16.25
CA LYS A 26 -12.05 -18.18 14.78
C LYS A 26 -12.30 -19.56 14.19
N ARG A 27 -12.09 -20.64 14.96
CA ARG A 27 -12.21 -22.06 14.58
C ARG A 27 -11.47 -22.48 13.29
N SER A 28 -10.58 -21.64 12.78
CA SER A 28 -9.87 -21.81 11.50
C SER A 28 -8.35 -21.94 11.66
N ILE A 29 -7.83 -21.83 12.89
CA ILE A 29 -6.39 -21.77 13.17
C ILE A 29 -5.82 -23.18 13.28
N SER A 30 -4.85 -23.51 12.42
CA SER A 30 -4.05 -24.73 12.49
C SER A 30 -2.93 -24.54 13.52
N GLY A 31 -2.91 -25.38 14.57
CA GLY A 31 -1.92 -25.24 15.65
C GLY A 31 -0.47 -25.40 15.20
N ASP A 32 -0.22 -26.33 14.27
CA ASP A 32 1.13 -26.60 13.77
C ASP A 32 1.62 -25.48 12.84
N ASP A 33 0.75 -25.01 11.95
CA ASP A 33 1.09 -23.88 11.07
C ASP A 33 1.29 -22.61 11.88
N PHE A 34 0.42 -22.34 12.86
CA PHE A 34 0.58 -21.25 13.81
C PHE A 34 1.95 -21.25 14.48
N LEU A 35 2.30 -22.38 15.10
CA LEU A 35 3.54 -22.48 15.87
C LEU A 35 4.77 -22.36 14.97
N ARG A 36 4.72 -22.90 13.75
CA ARG A 36 5.80 -22.78 12.76
C ARG A 36 6.03 -21.32 12.35
N GLU A 37 4.97 -20.61 11.97
CA GLU A 37 5.06 -19.21 11.55
C GLU A 37 5.50 -18.31 12.72
N TYR A 38 4.93 -18.50 13.91
CA TYR A 38 5.34 -17.74 15.10
C TYR A 38 6.82 -17.91 15.41
N LYS A 39 7.33 -19.15 15.41
CA LYS A 39 8.75 -19.41 15.67
C LYS A 39 9.64 -18.75 14.63
N HIS A 40 9.31 -18.90 13.35
CA HIS A 40 10.08 -18.31 12.27
C HIS A 40 10.22 -16.78 12.44
N LEU A 41 9.09 -16.09 12.70
CA LEU A 41 9.10 -14.64 12.88
C LEU A 41 9.79 -14.20 14.17
N ALA A 42 9.59 -14.94 15.28
CA ALA A 42 10.22 -14.64 16.55
C ALA A 42 11.75 -14.81 16.49
N GLU A 43 12.24 -15.84 15.80
CA GLU A 43 13.66 -16.06 15.55
C GLU A 43 14.25 -14.96 14.65
N ALA A 44 13.54 -14.55 13.59
CA ALA A 44 13.96 -13.44 12.74
C ALA A 44 14.07 -12.13 13.53
N PHE A 45 13.09 -11.84 14.40
CA PHE A 45 13.11 -10.68 15.29
C PHE A 45 14.30 -10.71 16.26
N ILE A 46 14.49 -11.82 16.98
CA ILE A 46 15.61 -11.96 17.93
C ILE A 46 16.96 -11.88 17.21
N GLY A 47 17.08 -12.48 16.03
CA GLY A 47 18.29 -12.44 15.20
C GLY A 47 18.63 -11.03 14.73
N ALA A 48 17.63 -10.25 14.33
CA ALA A 48 17.80 -8.85 13.94
C ALA A 48 18.28 -7.98 15.13
N LEU A 49 17.71 -8.18 16.31
CA LEU A 49 18.16 -7.49 17.53
C LEU A 49 19.58 -7.88 17.93
N THR A 50 19.92 -9.16 17.81
CA THR A 50 21.27 -9.67 18.11
C THR A 50 22.29 -9.02 17.17
N SER A 51 21.96 -8.94 15.88
CA SER A 51 22.81 -8.29 14.87
C SER A 51 23.03 -6.81 15.19
N LEU A 52 21.96 -6.09 15.53
CA LEU A 52 22.03 -4.69 15.94
C LEU A 52 22.94 -4.47 17.16
N GLN A 53 22.90 -5.36 18.15
CA GLN A 53 23.78 -5.28 19.33
C GLN A 53 25.25 -5.58 19.00
N ASN A 54 25.50 -6.53 18.11
CA ASN A 54 26.86 -6.88 17.67
C ASN A 54 27.50 -5.77 16.82
N ASP A 55 26.73 -5.12 15.96
CA ASP A 55 27.20 -3.98 15.16
C ASP A 55 27.59 -2.79 16.04
N ALA A 56 26.83 -2.56 17.12
CA ALA A 56 27.16 -1.55 18.13
C ALA A 56 28.46 -1.90 18.89
N ALA A 57 28.69 -3.17 19.21
CA ALA A 57 29.87 -3.62 19.93
C ALA A 57 31.16 -3.59 19.09
N THR A 58 31.05 -3.81 17.77
CA THR A 58 32.21 -3.90 16.87
C THR A 58 32.62 -2.57 16.25
N GLY A 59 31.89 -1.47 16.52
CA GLY A 59 32.20 -0.15 15.99
C GLY A 59 32.10 -0.04 14.46
N ARG A 60 31.51 -1.03 13.78
CA ARG A 60 31.32 -1.05 12.32
C ARG A 60 30.21 -0.14 11.82
N SER A 61 29.51 0.55 12.73
CA SER A 61 28.49 1.52 12.36
C SER A 61 29.15 2.81 11.85
N ILE A 62 29.34 2.86 10.53
CA ILE A 62 29.76 4.07 9.82
C ILE A 62 28.63 5.10 9.98
N GLN A 63 28.90 6.17 10.75
CA GLN A 63 28.04 7.36 10.92
C GLN A 63 26.73 7.17 11.73
N THR A 64 26.80 6.71 12.97
CA THR A 64 25.69 6.97 13.92
C THR A 64 26.18 7.86 15.06
N PRO A 65 25.60 9.07 15.25
CA PRO A 65 25.93 9.93 16.38
C PRO A 65 25.63 9.17 17.69
N GLU A 66 26.59 9.22 18.62
CA GLU A 66 26.56 8.72 20.00
C GLU A 66 25.32 7.89 20.39
N VAL A 67 25.48 6.57 20.38
CA VAL A 67 24.50 5.62 20.93
C VAL A 67 24.50 5.78 22.45
N GLY A 68 23.73 6.75 22.97
CA GLY A 68 23.48 6.88 24.40
C GLY A 68 22.84 5.60 24.98
N PRO A 69 22.90 5.38 26.31
CA PRO A 69 22.36 4.20 26.99
C PRO A 69 20.85 3.98 26.74
N GLU A 70 20.12 5.02 26.33
CA GLU A 70 18.71 4.99 25.93
C GLU A 70 18.43 4.12 24.67
N ASN A 71 19.48 3.64 23.98
CA ASN A 71 19.36 2.80 22.79
C ASN A 71 19.38 1.28 23.08
N GLN A 72 19.50 0.86 24.33
CA GLN A 72 19.42 -0.56 24.70
C GLN A 72 17.96 -1.00 24.82
N ILE A 73 17.58 -2.01 24.05
CA ILE A 73 16.26 -2.64 24.14
C ILE A 73 16.31 -3.60 25.35
N SER A 74 15.46 -3.36 26.35
CA SER A 74 15.41 -4.18 27.56
C SER A 74 14.82 -5.56 27.29
N ASP A 75 15.22 -6.56 28.08
CA ASP A 75 14.67 -7.93 27.97
C ASP A 75 13.13 -7.94 28.16
N SER A 76 12.60 -7.08 29.04
CA SER A 76 11.14 -6.92 29.22
C SER A 76 10.45 -6.39 27.96
N LYS A 77 11.11 -5.51 27.19
CA LYS A 77 10.56 -5.01 25.93
C LYS A 77 10.57 -6.10 24.86
N ILE A 78 11.63 -6.90 24.79
CA ILE A 78 11.70 -8.08 23.91
C ILE A 78 10.56 -9.06 24.24
N GLU A 79 10.35 -9.37 25.52
CA GLU A 79 9.24 -10.23 25.97
C GLU A 79 7.88 -9.70 25.51
N THR A 80 7.64 -8.40 25.70
CA THR A 80 6.41 -7.73 25.26
C THR A 80 6.20 -7.86 23.76
N THR A 81 7.24 -7.61 22.95
CA THR A 81 7.18 -7.77 21.50
C THR A 81 6.92 -9.21 21.07
N LEU A 82 7.47 -10.20 21.77
CA LEU A 82 7.22 -11.60 21.49
C LEU A 82 5.76 -12.00 21.76
N PHE A 83 5.10 -11.40 22.75
CA PHE A 83 3.66 -11.54 22.97
C PHE A 83 2.83 -10.83 21.89
N GLU A 84 3.19 -9.60 21.53
CA GLU A 84 2.52 -8.84 20.45
C GLU A 84 2.58 -9.61 19.12
N LEU A 85 3.75 -10.14 18.77
CA LEU A 85 3.95 -10.96 17.58
C LEU A 85 3.11 -12.25 17.64
N TYR A 86 2.98 -12.88 18.81
CA TYR A 86 2.15 -14.07 18.99
C TYR A 86 0.68 -13.77 18.69
N ASP A 87 0.17 -12.65 19.23
CA ASP A 87 -1.23 -12.24 19.03
C ASP A 87 -1.49 -11.85 17.57
N LEU A 88 -0.57 -11.10 16.95
CA LEU A 88 -0.63 -10.77 15.51
C LEU A 88 -0.68 -12.04 14.65
N VAL A 89 0.15 -13.04 14.95
CA VAL A 89 0.17 -14.29 14.18
C VAL A 89 -1.16 -15.03 14.28
N LEU A 90 -1.76 -15.07 15.48
CA LEU A 90 -3.09 -15.65 15.67
C LEU A 90 -4.16 -14.94 14.85
N ASP A 91 -4.14 -13.61 14.85
CA ASP A 91 -5.14 -12.80 14.16
C ASP A 91 -5.03 -12.99 12.63
N LEU A 92 -3.82 -12.94 12.07
CA LEU A 92 -3.59 -13.13 10.63
C LEU A 92 -3.98 -14.52 10.14
N GLN A 93 -3.69 -15.58 10.91
CA GLN A 93 -4.13 -16.93 10.56
C GLN A 93 -5.64 -17.10 10.70
N GLY A 94 -6.24 -16.53 11.76
CA GLY A 94 -7.68 -16.55 11.97
C GLY A 94 -8.45 -15.93 10.80
N HIS A 95 -7.87 -14.89 10.18
CA HIS A 95 -8.39 -14.22 8.99
C HIS A 95 -7.93 -14.83 7.65
N ARG A 96 -7.16 -15.94 7.67
CA ARG A 96 -6.59 -16.63 6.50
C ARG A 96 -5.67 -15.78 5.62
N LEU A 97 -5.23 -14.62 6.11
CA LEU A 97 -4.42 -13.66 5.33
C LEU A 97 -3.06 -14.22 4.91
N TRP A 98 -2.47 -15.13 5.69
CA TRP A 98 -1.20 -15.77 5.34
C TRP A 98 -1.31 -16.99 4.43
N ASN A 99 -2.45 -17.67 4.41
CA ASN A 99 -2.61 -18.88 3.63
C ASN A 99 -2.72 -18.58 2.13
N GLU A 100 -3.11 -17.35 1.79
CA GLU A 100 -3.41 -16.94 0.42
C GLU A 100 -2.16 -16.45 -0.35
N ASP A 101 -1.12 -15.92 0.32
CA ASP A 101 0.04 -15.34 -0.37
C ASP A 101 1.35 -15.46 0.43
N ALA A 102 2.39 -16.00 -0.20
CA ALA A 102 3.73 -16.12 0.39
C ALA A 102 4.44 -14.78 0.59
N SER A 103 4.24 -13.81 -0.31
CA SER A 103 4.93 -12.52 -0.22
C SER A 103 4.44 -11.63 0.94
N LEU A 104 3.21 -11.86 1.44
CA LEU A 104 2.76 -11.21 2.68
C LEU A 104 3.41 -11.83 3.92
N ARG A 105 3.83 -13.11 3.86
CA ARG A 105 4.57 -13.78 4.94
C ARG A 105 5.99 -13.26 5.09
N ASP A 106 6.60 -12.79 4.00
CA ASP A 106 7.98 -12.30 4.02
C ASP A 106 8.11 -10.89 4.63
N ILE A 107 7.03 -10.07 4.59
CA ILE A 107 7.05 -8.67 5.04
C ILE A 107 7.59 -8.51 6.48
N PRO A 108 7.12 -9.26 7.49
CA PRO A 108 7.60 -9.08 8.86
C PRO A 108 9.09 -9.38 9.01
N GLY A 109 9.60 -10.44 8.37
CA GLY A 109 11.03 -10.78 8.41
C GLY A 109 11.89 -9.68 7.78
N LEU A 110 11.46 -9.14 6.64
CA LEU A 110 12.09 -8.00 5.97
C LEU A 110 12.11 -6.75 6.86
N ILE A 111 11.00 -6.48 7.54
CA ILE A 111 10.86 -5.36 8.48
C ILE A 111 11.81 -5.52 9.66
N PHE A 112 11.87 -6.68 10.31
CA PHE A 112 12.77 -6.91 11.43
C PHE A 112 14.23 -6.68 11.05
N ALA A 113 14.64 -7.15 9.87
CA ALA A 113 15.99 -6.97 9.37
C ALA A 113 16.35 -5.50 9.10
N SER A 114 15.41 -4.69 8.63
CA SER A 114 15.69 -3.30 8.21
C SER A 114 15.34 -2.24 9.25
N PHE A 115 14.43 -2.56 10.18
CA PHE A 115 13.89 -1.64 11.18
C PHE A 115 13.83 -2.32 12.57
N PRO A 116 14.96 -2.86 13.08
CA PRO A 116 14.97 -3.62 14.31
C PRO A 116 14.54 -2.80 15.53
N ARG A 117 14.89 -1.51 15.62
CA ARG A 117 14.55 -0.66 16.77
C ARG A 117 13.07 -0.30 16.78
N LEU A 118 12.54 0.12 15.63
CA LEU A 118 11.12 0.44 15.52
C LEU A 118 10.27 -0.80 15.77
N SER A 119 10.69 -1.97 15.27
CA SER A 119 10.01 -3.25 15.53
C SER A 119 10.04 -3.63 17.00
N ALA A 120 11.17 -3.49 17.70
CA ALA A 120 11.21 -3.78 19.13
C ALA A 120 10.32 -2.83 19.94
N ASN A 121 10.22 -1.57 19.54
CA ASN A 121 9.47 -0.58 20.32
C ASN A 121 7.96 -0.57 20.02
N HIS A 122 7.57 -0.89 18.79
CA HIS A 122 6.23 -0.69 18.24
C HIS A 122 5.80 -1.80 17.28
N CYS A 123 6.09 -3.07 17.61
CA CYS A 123 5.89 -4.22 16.73
C CYS A 123 4.47 -4.31 16.19
N ASP A 124 3.47 -4.34 17.08
CA ASP A 124 2.07 -4.52 16.69
C ASP A 124 1.60 -3.44 15.70
N GLU A 125 1.79 -2.16 16.04
CA GLU A 125 1.35 -1.05 15.18
C GLU A 125 2.10 -1.04 13.85
N PHE A 126 3.41 -1.30 13.85
CA PHE A 126 4.23 -1.26 12.65
C PHE A 126 3.90 -2.40 11.70
N LEU A 127 3.84 -3.63 12.20
CA LEU A 127 3.54 -4.80 11.38
C LEU A 127 2.10 -4.77 10.88
N SER A 128 1.13 -4.41 11.72
CA SER A 128 -0.27 -4.30 11.31
C SER A 128 -0.44 -3.32 10.14
N ARG A 129 0.22 -2.15 10.19
CA ARG A 129 0.20 -1.18 9.09
C ARG A 129 0.90 -1.71 7.84
N ALA A 130 2.06 -2.34 7.99
CA ALA A 130 2.79 -2.93 6.87
C ALA A 130 1.99 -4.02 6.15
N ILE A 131 1.38 -4.93 6.91
CA ILE A 131 0.54 -6.01 6.38
C ILE A 131 -0.70 -5.42 5.72
N ASN A 132 -1.32 -4.39 6.30
CA ASN A 132 -2.46 -3.71 5.67
C ASN A 132 -2.09 -3.11 4.30
N VAL A 133 -0.92 -2.46 4.18
CA VAL A 133 -0.46 -1.95 2.88
C VAL A 133 -0.18 -3.11 1.92
N GLY A 134 0.52 -4.15 2.37
CA GLY A 134 0.79 -5.36 1.58
C GLY A 134 -0.50 -6.00 1.06
N PHE A 135 -1.50 -6.18 1.92
CA PHE A 135 -2.80 -6.74 1.57
C PHE A 135 -3.52 -5.91 0.50
N ASN A 136 -3.52 -4.58 0.64
CA ASN A 136 -4.14 -3.70 -0.36
C ASN A 136 -3.41 -3.74 -1.70
N LEU A 137 -2.06 -3.78 -1.70
CA LEU A 137 -1.29 -3.98 -2.93
C LEU A 137 -1.68 -5.28 -3.62
N LYS A 138 -1.79 -6.38 -2.86
CA LYS A 138 -2.15 -7.70 -3.39
C LYS A 138 -3.56 -7.79 -3.90
N LYS A 139 -4.53 -7.25 -3.15
CA LYS A 139 -5.92 -7.14 -3.60
C LYS A 139 -6.04 -6.41 -4.94
N SER A 140 -5.12 -5.49 -5.21
CA SER A 140 -5.03 -4.73 -6.45
C SER A 140 -4.03 -5.29 -7.47
N SER A 141 -3.54 -6.52 -7.28
CA SER A 141 -2.56 -7.18 -8.16
C SER A 141 -1.26 -6.39 -8.37
N ILE A 142 -0.84 -5.61 -7.38
CA ILE A 142 0.41 -4.85 -7.38
C ILE A 142 1.49 -5.61 -6.61
N GLU A 143 2.71 -5.60 -7.14
CA GLU A 143 3.85 -6.23 -6.50
C GLU A 143 4.25 -5.53 -5.20
N VAL A 144 4.11 -6.24 -4.09
CA VAL A 144 4.53 -5.80 -2.74
C VAL A 144 6.02 -5.42 -2.70
N GLN A 145 6.86 -6.09 -3.50
CA GLN A 145 8.31 -5.84 -3.52
C GLN A 145 8.67 -4.42 -3.98
N ARG A 146 7.83 -3.80 -4.83
CA ARG A 146 8.01 -2.41 -5.24
C ARG A 146 7.83 -1.47 -4.06
N TRP A 147 6.79 -1.66 -3.26
CA TRP A 147 6.56 -0.90 -2.03
C TRP A 147 7.69 -1.12 -1.01
N TRP A 148 8.11 -2.37 -0.80
CA TRP A 148 9.20 -2.69 0.10
C TRP A 148 10.52 -1.99 -0.31
N THR A 149 10.81 -1.95 -1.61
CA THR A 149 12.00 -1.27 -2.14
C THR A 149 12.02 0.24 -1.86
N LEU A 150 10.84 0.86 -1.75
CA LEU A 150 10.71 2.26 -1.32
C LEU A 150 10.86 2.36 0.20
N LEU A 151 10.16 1.52 0.96
CA LEU A 151 10.17 1.56 2.43
C LEU A 151 11.58 1.35 3.00
N LYS A 152 12.35 0.37 2.47
CA LYS A 152 13.71 0.08 2.97
C LYS A 152 14.69 1.25 2.84
N ARG A 153 14.40 2.25 1.99
CA ARG A 153 15.25 3.46 1.87
C ARG A 153 15.27 4.28 3.15
N PHE A 154 14.28 4.08 4.02
CA PHE A 154 14.17 4.76 5.30
C PHE A 154 14.84 3.99 6.46
N ALA A 155 15.39 2.80 6.22
CA ALA A 155 16.07 1.99 7.24
C ALA A 155 17.17 2.75 8.02
N PRO A 156 17.99 3.62 7.39
CA PRO A 156 18.98 4.41 8.12
C PRO A 156 18.38 5.34 9.20
N MET A 157 17.09 5.68 9.11
CA MET A 157 16.37 6.55 10.05
C MET A 157 15.58 5.77 11.12
N ASP A 158 15.73 4.43 11.21
CA ASP A 158 15.02 3.55 12.17
C ASP A 158 15.09 4.07 13.62
N SER A 159 16.26 4.53 14.05
CA SER A 159 16.43 5.08 15.41
C SER A 159 15.57 6.31 15.67
N GLN A 160 15.44 7.22 14.69
CA GLN A 160 14.64 8.43 14.81
C GLN A 160 13.15 8.10 14.95
N TYR A 161 12.65 7.20 14.10
CA TYR A 161 11.25 6.77 14.13
C TYR A 161 10.91 5.99 15.41
N SER A 162 11.88 5.29 15.99
CA SER A 162 11.66 4.52 17.21
C SER A 162 11.50 5.37 18.48
N ARG A 163 12.07 6.58 18.53
CA ARG A 163 12.15 7.40 19.75
C ARG A 163 11.00 8.39 19.89
N GLU A 164 10.72 9.14 18.84
CA GLU A 164 9.78 10.25 18.89
C GLU A 164 8.41 9.86 18.35
N LYS A 165 7.36 10.04 19.17
CA LYS A 165 5.98 9.73 18.75
C LYS A 165 5.58 10.47 17.47
N ALA A 166 5.91 11.75 17.35
CA ALA A 166 5.57 12.55 16.16
C ALA A 166 6.27 12.04 14.89
N SER A 167 7.56 11.71 14.98
CA SER A 167 8.32 11.14 13.87
C SER A 167 7.82 9.74 13.50
N ARG A 168 7.43 8.92 14.49
CA ARG A 168 6.80 7.61 14.27
C ARG A 168 5.46 7.71 13.54
N GLU A 169 4.56 8.58 13.99
CA GLU A 169 3.25 8.78 13.37
C GLU A 169 3.38 9.34 11.94
N ARG A 170 4.37 10.21 11.70
CA ARG A 170 4.71 10.66 10.34
C ARG A 170 5.20 9.49 9.48
N PHE A 171 6.12 8.67 9.98
CA PHE A 171 6.62 7.50 9.26
C PHE A 171 5.52 6.49 8.92
N PHE A 172 4.60 6.23 9.83
CA PHE A 172 3.47 5.35 9.58
C PHE A 172 2.49 5.88 8.53
N ARG A 173 2.30 7.20 8.45
CA ARG A 173 1.56 7.83 7.33
C ARG A 173 2.35 7.70 6.03
N LEU A 174 3.66 7.92 6.08
CA LEU A 174 4.55 7.78 4.93
C LEU A 174 4.51 6.37 4.35
N MET A 175 4.55 5.32 5.18
CA MET A 175 4.39 3.93 4.75
C MET A 175 3.15 3.70 3.89
N GLY A 176 2.02 4.30 4.27
CA GLY A 176 0.78 4.26 3.49
C GLY A 176 0.91 5.03 2.17
N ALA A 177 1.52 6.22 2.20
CA ALA A 177 1.78 7.03 1.01
C ALA A 177 2.72 6.34 0.00
N LEU A 178 3.68 5.53 0.47
CA LEU A 178 4.51 4.70 -0.41
C LEU A 178 3.70 3.66 -1.19
N GLY A 179 2.52 3.27 -0.68
CA GLY A 179 1.57 2.44 -1.39
C GLY A 179 1.13 3.07 -2.71
N TRP A 180 0.91 4.39 -2.73
CA TRP A 180 0.61 5.13 -3.96
C TRP A 180 1.75 5.06 -4.97
N LEU A 181 2.98 5.35 -4.55
CA LEU A 181 4.17 5.26 -5.40
C LEU A 181 4.44 3.83 -5.93
N ALA A 182 3.94 2.82 -5.22
CA ALA A 182 3.96 1.43 -5.64
C ALA A 182 2.85 1.06 -6.64
N GLY A 183 1.78 1.86 -6.75
CA GLY A 183 0.71 1.70 -7.73
C GLY A 183 -0.72 1.81 -7.18
N LEU A 184 -0.91 2.04 -5.87
CA LEU A 184 -2.24 2.26 -5.28
C LEU A 184 -2.76 3.66 -5.64
N SER A 185 -3.14 3.87 -6.90
CA SER A 185 -3.56 5.17 -7.47
C SER A 185 -4.74 5.80 -6.70
N GLN A 186 -5.61 5.00 -6.10
CA GLN A 186 -6.70 5.46 -5.22
C GLN A 186 -6.22 6.27 -4.00
N PHE A 187 -4.94 6.15 -3.60
CA PHE A 187 -4.37 6.87 -2.46
C PHE A 187 -3.65 8.15 -2.86
N ARG A 188 -3.63 8.54 -4.14
CA ARG A 188 -2.89 9.70 -4.67
C ARG A 188 -3.03 10.96 -3.81
N LEU A 189 -4.26 11.45 -3.59
CA LEU A 189 -4.47 12.71 -2.88
C LEU A 189 -3.97 12.65 -1.43
N SER A 190 -4.28 11.56 -0.72
CA SER A 190 -3.80 11.36 0.65
C SER A 190 -2.28 11.22 0.71
N ALA A 191 -1.67 10.56 -0.28
CA ALA A 191 -0.24 10.36 -0.36
C ALA A 191 0.49 11.66 -0.66
N LEU A 192 -0.02 12.50 -1.56
CA LEU A 192 0.54 13.82 -1.86
C LEU A 192 0.60 14.70 -0.62
N SER A 193 -0.47 14.75 0.18
CA SER A 193 -0.49 15.49 1.45
C SER A 193 0.56 15.00 2.45
N VAL A 194 0.78 13.69 2.54
CA VAL A 194 1.81 13.12 3.40
C VAL A 194 3.21 13.43 2.87
N LEU A 195 3.45 13.30 1.57
CA LEU A 195 4.74 13.55 0.93
C LEU A 195 5.16 15.02 1.03
N ASP A 196 4.22 15.96 1.00
CA ASP A 196 4.50 17.39 1.19
C ASP A 196 5.03 17.71 2.61
N SER A 197 4.70 16.86 3.59
CA SER A 197 5.15 16.99 4.97
C SER A 197 6.47 16.28 5.30
N MET A 198 7.14 15.69 4.31
CA MET A 198 8.42 15.01 4.52
C MET A 198 9.52 15.98 4.95
N SER A 199 10.39 15.48 5.83
CA SER A 199 11.69 16.10 6.09
C SER A 199 12.59 16.03 4.85
N GLU A 200 13.63 16.86 4.83
CA GLU A 200 14.60 16.85 3.73
C GLU A 200 15.35 15.52 3.63
N GLU A 201 15.67 14.89 4.77
CA GLU A 201 16.33 13.58 4.81
C GLU A 201 15.44 12.48 4.20
N GLU A 202 14.15 12.47 4.57
CA GLU A 202 13.14 11.58 3.98
C GLU A 202 13.01 11.81 2.47
N GLY A 203 12.97 13.07 2.04
CA GLY A 203 12.92 13.46 0.62
C GLY A 203 14.14 12.99 -0.16
N ARG A 204 15.35 13.16 0.38
CA ARG A 204 16.61 12.69 -0.24
C ARG A 204 16.69 11.16 -0.29
N ALA A 205 16.24 10.48 0.76
CA ALA A 205 16.21 9.02 0.80
C ALA A 205 15.26 8.45 -0.27
N LEU A 206 14.07 9.04 -0.42
CA LEU A 206 13.06 8.56 -1.35
C LEU A 206 13.36 8.99 -2.80
N PHE A 207 13.81 10.22 -3.01
CA PHE A 207 14.05 10.83 -4.32
C PHE A 207 15.51 11.32 -4.47
N PRO A 208 16.49 10.41 -4.53
CA PRO A 208 17.91 10.77 -4.54
C PRO A 208 18.34 11.62 -5.76
N SER A 209 17.58 11.57 -6.85
CA SER A 209 17.82 12.37 -8.06
C SER A 209 17.32 13.81 -7.96
N VAL A 210 16.50 14.14 -6.95
CA VAL A 210 15.95 15.48 -6.77
C VAL A 210 16.94 16.33 -5.97
N LYS A 211 17.52 17.32 -6.63
CA LYS A 211 18.65 18.11 -6.09
C LYS A 211 18.26 19.14 -5.03
N SER A 212 16.99 19.53 -4.93
CA SER A 212 16.54 20.54 -3.97
C SER A 212 15.12 20.26 -3.45
N PRO A 213 14.81 20.61 -2.18
CA PRO A 213 13.45 20.48 -1.62
C PRO A 213 12.38 21.22 -2.43
N GLU A 214 12.71 22.37 -3.02
CA GLU A 214 11.80 23.15 -3.87
C GLU A 214 11.44 22.42 -5.16
N SER A 215 12.38 21.66 -5.71
CA SER A 215 12.13 20.84 -6.90
C SER A 215 11.17 19.69 -6.59
N LEU A 216 11.31 19.07 -5.42
CA LEU A 216 10.37 18.05 -4.94
C LEU A 216 8.97 18.65 -4.73
N ARG A 217 8.87 19.77 -4.02
CA ARG A 217 7.59 20.46 -3.80
C ARG A 217 6.92 20.87 -5.10
N ARG A 218 7.68 21.42 -6.06
CA ARG A 218 7.14 21.77 -7.38
C ARG A 218 6.57 20.54 -8.10
N TRP A 219 7.28 19.42 -8.04
CA TRP A 219 6.78 18.16 -8.62
C TRP A 219 5.52 17.66 -7.90
N LEU A 220 5.44 17.73 -6.57
CA LEU A 220 4.24 17.35 -5.82
C LEU A 220 3.02 18.21 -6.18
N VAL A 221 3.20 19.52 -6.34
CA VAL A 221 2.14 20.44 -6.81
C VAL A 221 1.73 20.07 -8.24
N GLU A 222 2.67 19.83 -9.14
CA GLU A 222 2.36 19.41 -10.51
C GLU A 222 1.59 18.08 -10.54
N MET A 223 1.95 17.14 -9.68
CA MET A 223 1.28 15.84 -9.53
C MET A 223 -0.16 15.96 -8.99
N GLN A 224 -0.49 17.05 -8.29
CA GLN A 224 -1.85 17.31 -7.83
C GLN A 224 -2.77 17.60 -9.03
N ASP A 225 -2.33 18.47 -9.93
CA ASP A 225 -3.10 18.92 -11.10
C ASP A 225 -2.99 17.97 -12.31
N ASN A 226 -1.85 17.28 -12.44
CA ASN A 226 -1.56 16.37 -13.54
C ASN A 226 -1.07 15.00 -13.01
N PRO A 227 -1.92 13.96 -13.01
CA PRO A 227 -1.55 12.62 -12.53
C PRO A 227 -0.45 11.96 -13.37
N TRP A 228 -0.14 12.49 -14.55
CA TRP A 228 0.90 12.02 -15.45
C TRP A 228 2.18 12.86 -15.39
N ALA A 229 2.26 13.85 -14.50
CA ALA A 229 3.39 14.78 -14.42
C ALA A 229 4.73 14.05 -14.32
N GLY A 230 5.71 14.51 -15.09
CA GLY A 230 7.04 13.90 -15.21
C GLY A 230 7.12 12.64 -16.09
N LEU A 231 6.08 12.35 -16.88
CA LEU A 231 6.16 11.44 -18.04
C LEU A 231 6.10 12.26 -19.33
N ALA A 232 6.99 11.99 -20.29
CA ALA A 232 7.05 12.71 -21.56
C ALA A 232 5.98 12.25 -22.57
N ASP A 233 5.72 10.93 -22.64
CA ASP A 233 4.73 10.31 -23.52
C ASP A 233 4.01 9.19 -22.75
N PRO A 234 3.13 9.53 -21.79
CA PRO A 234 2.41 8.54 -21.00
C PRO A 234 1.50 7.68 -21.89
N SER A 235 1.69 6.37 -21.86
CA SER A 235 0.92 5.43 -22.68
C SER A 235 -0.50 5.26 -22.15
N PRO A 236 -1.51 5.14 -23.03
CA PRO A 236 -2.87 4.77 -22.64
C PRO A 236 -2.94 3.43 -21.90
N ILE A 237 -4.00 3.26 -21.10
CA ILE A 237 -4.24 2.06 -20.28
C ILE A 237 -5.67 1.56 -20.52
N VAL A 238 -5.87 0.25 -20.51
CA VAL A 238 -7.19 -0.39 -20.52
C VAL A 238 -7.46 -1.03 -19.16
N LEU A 239 -8.64 -0.75 -18.59
CA LEU A 239 -9.09 -1.30 -17.31
C LEU A 239 -10.44 -2.01 -17.47
N GLY A 240 -10.77 -2.92 -16.55
CA GLY A 240 -12.06 -3.61 -16.53
C GLY A 240 -12.04 -5.00 -17.17
N GLY A 241 -13.18 -5.40 -17.72
CA GLY A 241 -13.44 -6.71 -18.33
C GLY A 241 -14.70 -7.41 -17.78
N PHE A 242 -15.16 -8.45 -18.48
CA PHE A 242 -16.39 -9.19 -18.14
C PHE A 242 -16.21 -10.22 -17.01
N ARG A 243 -17.11 -10.20 -16.02
CA ARG A 243 -17.00 -10.99 -14.79
C ARG A 243 -17.05 -12.52 -14.92
N ALA A 244 -17.57 -13.11 -16.00
CA ALA A 244 -17.62 -14.58 -16.11
C ALA A 244 -16.25 -15.26 -16.11
N PHE A 245 -15.16 -14.50 -16.29
CA PHE A 245 -13.78 -14.99 -16.19
C PHE A 245 -12.94 -14.25 -15.12
N GLY A 246 -13.56 -13.63 -14.12
CA GLY A 246 -12.85 -13.00 -13.00
C GLY A 246 -12.63 -11.48 -13.11
N TYR A 247 -13.27 -10.79 -14.05
CA TYR A 247 -13.14 -9.34 -14.24
C TYR A 247 -14.28 -8.51 -13.59
N GLN A 248 -14.19 -7.18 -13.65
CA GLN A 248 -14.84 -6.25 -12.72
C GLN A 248 -16.32 -5.90 -13.02
N PHE A 249 -16.79 -5.94 -14.27
CA PHE A 249 -18.14 -5.43 -14.64
C PHE A 249 -19.13 -6.52 -15.04
N ARG A 250 -20.41 -6.33 -14.69
CA ARG A 250 -21.52 -7.22 -15.12
C ARG A 250 -22.18 -6.79 -16.42
N ASN A 251 -22.18 -5.50 -16.70
CA ASN A 251 -22.62 -4.89 -17.95
C ASN A 251 -21.63 -3.79 -18.33
N PRO A 252 -21.56 -3.41 -19.63
CA PRO A 252 -20.78 -2.25 -20.07
C PRO A 252 -21.01 -1.03 -19.15
N PRO A 253 -19.97 -0.49 -18.51
CA PRO A 253 -20.12 0.58 -17.54
C PRO A 253 -20.45 1.90 -18.23
N ARG A 254 -21.22 2.74 -17.56
CA ARG A 254 -21.49 4.13 -17.95
C ARG A 254 -20.71 5.08 -17.07
N ILE A 255 -20.21 6.15 -17.67
CA ILE A 255 -19.55 7.22 -16.92
C ILE A 255 -20.63 8.07 -16.25
N LEU A 256 -20.49 8.27 -14.95
CA LEU A 256 -21.31 9.20 -14.19
C LEU A 256 -20.63 10.57 -14.19
N GLY A 257 -19.38 10.67 -13.74
CA GLY A 257 -18.62 11.93 -13.71
C GLY A 257 -17.36 11.79 -12.85
N ALA A 258 -16.79 12.91 -12.41
CA ALA A 258 -15.68 12.91 -11.47
C ALA A 258 -16.18 13.03 -10.02
N ASP A 259 -15.53 12.33 -9.11
CA ASP A 259 -15.72 12.44 -7.67
C ASP A 259 -14.70 13.42 -7.05
N ASN A 260 -15.02 13.93 -5.86
CA ASN A 260 -14.13 14.82 -5.10
C ASN A 260 -12.83 14.14 -4.64
N SER A 261 -12.78 12.81 -4.59
CA SER A 261 -11.54 12.05 -4.35
C SER A 261 -10.57 12.03 -5.54
N GLY A 262 -10.94 12.63 -6.68
CA GLY A 262 -10.15 12.62 -7.91
C GLY A 262 -10.28 11.33 -8.72
N GLY A 263 -11.23 10.46 -8.36
CA GLY A 263 -11.59 9.27 -9.14
C GLY A 263 -12.74 9.57 -10.11
N LEU A 264 -12.85 8.78 -11.18
CA LEU A 264 -14.00 8.80 -12.07
C LEU A 264 -15.07 7.82 -11.58
N LEU A 265 -16.28 8.29 -11.35
CA LEU A 265 -17.45 7.48 -11.02
C LEU A 265 -17.98 6.77 -12.26
N LEU A 266 -18.06 5.46 -12.17
CA LEU A 266 -18.67 4.58 -13.17
C LEU A 266 -19.81 3.78 -12.54
N ARG A 267 -20.81 3.43 -13.33
CA ARG A 267 -21.89 2.55 -12.89
C ARG A 267 -22.17 1.49 -13.93
N ASP A 268 -22.23 0.23 -13.49
CA ASP A 268 -22.87 -0.83 -14.26
C ASP A 268 -24.31 -1.04 -13.75
N SER A 269 -25.00 -2.05 -14.25
CA SER A 269 -26.37 -2.34 -13.83
C SER A 269 -26.52 -2.72 -12.34
N HIS A 270 -25.42 -3.00 -11.62
CA HIS A 270 -25.43 -3.61 -10.30
C HIS A 270 -24.79 -2.74 -9.22
N GLN A 271 -23.68 -2.07 -9.51
CA GLN A 271 -22.96 -1.27 -8.52
C GLN A 271 -22.21 -0.09 -9.15
N THR A 272 -21.79 0.82 -8.27
CA THR A 272 -20.95 1.97 -8.62
C THR A 272 -19.50 1.66 -8.31
N TYR A 273 -18.61 2.20 -9.12
CA TYR A 273 -17.17 2.04 -9.04
C TYR A 273 -16.49 3.41 -9.12
N LEU A 274 -15.31 3.52 -8.51
CA LEU A 274 -14.37 4.60 -8.76
C LEU A 274 -13.20 4.07 -9.58
N VAL A 275 -12.80 4.82 -10.59
CA VAL A 275 -11.60 4.56 -11.39
C VAL A 275 -10.55 5.60 -11.09
N PHE A 276 -9.36 5.13 -10.71
CA PHE A 276 -8.20 5.96 -10.45
C PHE A 276 -7.08 5.56 -11.40
N ALA A 277 -6.41 6.53 -12.01
CA ALA A 277 -5.26 6.28 -12.85
C ALA A 277 -4.27 7.43 -12.78
N ASP A 278 -3.00 7.07 -12.70
CA ASP A 278 -1.88 8.00 -12.71
C ASP A 278 -0.61 7.31 -13.22
N ARG A 279 0.51 8.03 -13.19
CA ARG A 279 1.82 7.53 -13.63
C ARG A 279 2.33 6.28 -12.89
N PHE A 280 1.79 5.95 -11.73
CA PHE A 280 2.25 4.82 -10.90
C PHE A 280 1.39 3.58 -11.05
N GLY A 281 0.10 3.75 -11.37
CA GLY A 281 -0.82 2.65 -11.59
C GLY A 281 -2.24 3.08 -11.94
N ALA A 282 -3.11 2.09 -12.12
CA ALA A 282 -4.50 2.28 -12.45
C ALA A 282 -5.37 1.21 -11.81
N GLN A 283 -6.53 1.60 -11.25
CA GLN A 283 -7.33 0.78 -10.35
C GLN A 283 -8.82 1.06 -10.49
N ILE A 284 -9.64 0.02 -10.29
CA ILE A 284 -11.09 0.11 -10.17
C ILE A 284 -11.49 -0.37 -8.78
N VAL A 285 -12.19 0.49 -8.04
CA VAL A 285 -12.66 0.24 -6.67
C VAL A 285 -14.18 0.20 -6.66
N GLY A 286 -14.77 -0.94 -6.28
CA GLY A 286 -16.22 -1.05 -6.11
C GLY A 286 -16.68 -0.42 -4.80
N LEU A 287 -17.78 0.35 -4.83
CA LEU A 287 -18.35 1.04 -3.67
C LEU A 287 -19.34 0.17 -2.86
N GLY A 288 -19.59 -1.08 -3.27
CA GLY A 288 -20.55 -1.99 -2.66
C GLY A 288 -22.01 -1.63 -2.98
N SER A 289 -22.94 -2.54 -2.66
CA SER A 289 -24.39 -2.33 -2.78
C SER A 289 -24.99 -1.57 -1.59
N ASP A 290 -24.36 -1.68 -0.43
CA ASP A 290 -24.84 -1.15 0.86
C ASP A 290 -24.10 0.12 1.28
N GLY A 291 -23.10 0.52 0.51
CA GLY A 291 -22.59 1.87 0.57
C GLY A 291 -23.77 2.75 0.21
N GLN A 292 -24.33 3.45 1.20
CA GLN A 292 -24.97 4.72 0.96
C GLN A 292 -24.03 5.42 -0.03
N ALA A 293 -24.42 5.44 -1.31
CA ALA A 293 -24.24 6.62 -2.11
C ALA A 293 -24.84 7.68 -1.20
N GLY A 294 -23.98 8.33 -0.38
CA GLY A 294 -24.34 9.55 0.30
C GLY A 294 -25.07 10.33 -0.76
N SER A 295 -26.30 10.71 -0.43
CA SER A 295 -27.35 11.24 -1.29
C SER A 295 -26.87 12.45 -2.11
N THR A 296 -25.97 12.19 -3.03
CA THR A 296 -25.64 12.97 -4.18
C THR A 296 -26.24 12.19 -5.33
N GLU A 297 -27.57 12.29 -5.42
CA GLU A 297 -28.20 12.68 -6.70
C GLU A 297 -27.67 14.07 -7.14
N GLU A 298 -26.37 14.35 -6.97
CA GLU A 298 -25.71 15.37 -7.75
C GLU A 298 -25.59 14.73 -9.11
N ASN A 299 -26.59 15.05 -9.94
CA ASN A 299 -26.59 14.95 -11.38
C ASN A 299 -25.15 15.21 -11.85
N PRO A 300 -24.37 14.15 -12.10
CA PRO A 300 -22.97 14.36 -12.38
C PRO A 300 -22.95 15.11 -13.72
N GLY A 301 -22.13 16.17 -13.79
CA GLY A 301 -22.22 17.17 -14.84
C GLY A 301 -22.35 16.55 -16.24
N PRO A 302 -23.09 17.19 -17.17
CA PRO A 302 -23.48 16.58 -18.43
C PRO A 302 -22.28 15.92 -19.12
N LEU A 303 -22.45 14.64 -19.50
CA LEU A 303 -21.50 13.95 -20.36
C LEU A 303 -21.30 14.81 -21.60
N ALA A 304 -20.08 15.31 -21.79
CA ALA A 304 -19.75 16.05 -23.00
C ALA A 304 -19.87 15.08 -24.18
N GLU A 305 -20.61 15.48 -25.21
CA GLU A 305 -20.59 14.77 -26.48
C GLU A 305 -19.15 14.66 -26.97
N LEU A 306 -18.81 13.47 -27.47
CA LEU A 306 -17.50 13.16 -28.00
C LEU A 306 -17.21 14.04 -29.22
N ASP A 307 -16.41 15.09 -29.04
CA ASP A 307 -15.85 15.85 -30.16
C ASP A 307 -15.08 14.89 -31.09
N GLY A 308 -15.46 14.88 -32.37
CA GLY A 308 -14.90 13.97 -33.37
C GLY A 308 -13.40 14.14 -33.56
N ALA A 309 -12.82 15.32 -33.33
CA ALA A 309 -11.38 15.52 -33.37
C ALA A 309 -10.68 14.87 -32.16
N ALA A 310 -11.21 15.13 -30.96
CA ALA A 310 -10.74 14.54 -29.71
C ALA A 310 -10.84 12.99 -29.72
N LEU A 311 -11.90 12.42 -30.30
CA LEU A 311 -12.02 10.97 -30.43
C LEU A 311 -10.97 10.38 -31.39
N LYS A 312 -10.70 11.03 -32.53
CA LYS A 312 -9.65 10.58 -33.46
C LYS A 312 -8.27 10.58 -32.81
N GLU A 313 -7.96 11.61 -32.01
CA GLU A 313 -6.74 11.69 -31.21
C GLU A 313 -6.61 10.48 -30.28
N CYS A 314 -7.66 10.17 -29.52
CA CYS A 314 -7.66 9.03 -28.62
C CYS A 314 -7.55 7.69 -29.35
N ILE A 315 -8.26 7.49 -30.45
CA ILE A 315 -8.16 6.27 -31.27
C ILE A 315 -6.72 6.10 -31.79
N SER A 316 -6.08 7.18 -32.22
CA SER A 316 -4.68 7.17 -32.65
C SER A 316 -3.75 6.74 -31.51
N ALA A 317 -3.95 7.29 -30.30
CA ALA A 317 -3.17 6.92 -29.12
C ALA A 317 -3.37 5.44 -28.73
N ILE A 318 -4.61 4.94 -28.75
CA ILE A 318 -4.95 3.53 -28.48
C ILE A 318 -4.25 2.61 -29.49
N LYS A 319 -4.28 2.96 -30.79
CA LYS A 319 -3.58 2.21 -31.85
C LYS A 319 -2.08 2.21 -31.67
N LYS A 320 -1.49 3.38 -31.37
CA LYS A 320 -0.04 3.52 -31.14
C LYS A 320 0.43 2.66 -29.96
N ALA A 321 -0.43 2.47 -28.96
CA ALA A 321 -0.15 1.65 -27.79
C ALA A 321 -0.54 0.16 -27.94
N ASP A 322 -0.97 -0.27 -29.14
CA ASP A 322 -1.41 -1.63 -29.44
C ASP A 322 -2.51 -2.16 -28.50
N LEU A 323 -3.44 -1.28 -28.12
CA LEU A 323 -4.57 -1.61 -27.25
C LEU A 323 -5.81 -2.00 -28.06
N PRO A 324 -6.69 -2.86 -27.52
CA PRO A 324 -7.91 -3.25 -28.19
C PRO A 324 -8.79 -2.02 -28.48
N LEU A 325 -9.36 -1.95 -29.68
CA LEU A 325 -10.32 -0.92 -30.07
C LEU A 325 -11.73 -1.49 -30.06
N PRO A 326 -12.69 -0.82 -29.42
CA PRO A 326 -14.10 -1.19 -29.55
C PRO A 326 -14.63 -0.75 -30.91
N GLU A 327 -15.75 -1.35 -31.35
CA GLU A 327 -16.41 -0.93 -32.58
C GLU A 327 -16.96 0.49 -32.46
N LYS A 328 -17.51 0.84 -31.29
CA LYS A 328 -18.09 2.16 -31.03
C LYS A 328 -17.87 2.61 -29.59
N PHE A 329 -17.35 3.83 -29.43
CA PHE A 329 -17.36 4.53 -28.14
C PHE A 329 -18.70 5.22 -27.94
N HIS A 330 -19.25 5.14 -26.73
CA HIS A 330 -20.55 5.73 -26.40
C HIS A 330 -20.47 6.81 -25.30
N GLY A 331 -19.33 6.94 -24.62
CA GLY A 331 -19.16 7.93 -23.56
C GLY A 331 -17.71 8.35 -23.42
N SER A 332 -17.52 9.64 -23.13
CA SER A 332 -16.22 10.19 -22.74
C SER A 332 -16.33 11.14 -21.58
N HIS A 333 -15.27 11.22 -20.78
CA HIS A 333 -15.12 12.24 -19.75
C HIS A 333 -13.67 12.65 -19.62
N SER A 334 -13.42 13.94 -19.48
CA SER A 334 -12.07 14.47 -19.28
C SER A 334 -11.93 14.96 -17.84
N HIS A 335 -10.95 14.43 -17.12
CA HIS A 335 -10.66 14.79 -15.73
C HIS A 335 -9.14 14.76 -15.50
N LEU A 336 -8.58 15.83 -14.92
CA LEU A 336 -7.15 15.93 -14.56
C LEU A 336 -6.20 15.45 -15.67
N LYS A 337 -6.24 16.11 -16.84
CA LYS A 337 -5.44 15.74 -18.02
C LYS A 337 -5.53 14.25 -18.42
N THR A 338 -6.65 13.62 -18.10
CA THR A 338 -6.94 12.24 -18.44
C THR A 338 -8.28 12.21 -19.13
N ARG A 339 -8.38 11.48 -20.24
CA ARG A 339 -9.65 11.19 -20.89
C ARG A 339 -10.02 9.75 -20.69
N PHE A 340 -11.22 9.52 -20.21
CA PHE A 340 -11.80 8.20 -20.04
C PHE A 340 -12.79 7.96 -21.17
N LEU A 341 -12.70 6.79 -21.80
CA LEU A 341 -13.62 6.35 -22.84
C LEU A 341 -14.27 5.02 -22.45
N VAL A 342 -15.56 4.91 -22.74
CA VAL A 342 -16.33 3.67 -22.58
C VAL A 342 -17.04 3.32 -23.88
N SER A 343 -17.30 2.02 -24.08
CA SER A 343 -17.93 1.47 -25.28
C SER A 343 -19.16 0.66 -24.90
N GLU A 344 -20.18 0.67 -25.78
CA GLU A 344 -21.52 0.11 -25.49
C GLU A 344 -21.50 -1.42 -25.47
N ASP A 345 -20.55 -1.98 -26.19
CA ASP A 345 -20.29 -3.39 -26.44
C ASP A 345 -19.10 -3.93 -25.62
N SER A 346 -18.43 -3.07 -24.85
CA SER A 346 -17.22 -3.42 -24.11
C SER A 346 -17.37 -3.28 -22.60
N TYR A 347 -16.74 -4.21 -21.88
CA TYR A 347 -16.57 -4.17 -20.44
C TYR A 347 -15.30 -3.43 -20.02
N PHE A 348 -14.62 -2.79 -20.96
CA PHE A 348 -13.37 -2.09 -20.73
C PHE A 348 -13.56 -0.57 -20.69
N ILE A 349 -12.67 0.10 -19.97
CA ILE A 349 -12.50 1.54 -19.95
C ILE A 349 -11.11 1.84 -20.45
N TRP A 350 -11.02 2.79 -21.39
CA TRP A 350 -9.75 3.29 -21.87
C TRP A 350 -9.42 4.59 -21.14
N VAL A 351 -8.24 4.62 -20.54
CA VAL A 351 -7.67 5.76 -19.85
C VAL A 351 -6.58 6.35 -20.74
N ILE A 352 -6.81 7.55 -21.26
CA ILE A 352 -5.93 8.24 -22.20
C ILE A 352 -5.32 9.47 -21.52
N PRO A 353 -4.03 9.42 -21.16
CA PRO A 353 -3.28 10.60 -20.73
C PRO A 353 -3.30 11.70 -21.81
N ARG A 354 -3.36 12.99 -21.42
CA ARG A 354 -3.37 14.17 -22.31
C ARG A 354 -2.24 15.15 -22.06
#